data_AF-A0A7J9L5L9-F1
#
_entry.id   AF-A0A7J9L5L9-F1
#
_cell.length_a   1.000
_cell.length_b   1.000
_cell.length_c   1.000
_cell.angle_alpha   90.00
_cell.angle_beta   90.00
_cell.angle_gamma   90.00
#
_symmetry.space_group_name_H-M   'P 1'
#
loop_
_entity.id
_entity.type
_entity.pdbx_description
1 polymer ?
#
loop_
_entity_poly.entity_id
_entity_poly.type
_entity_poly.pdbx_seq_one_letter_code
_entity_poly.pdbx_strand_id
1 'polypeptide(L)' 'MGGSMGSVVGEKITSLIEYATNNFLPLILVCAFEGARMQEGSLSLMQMAKISSALYDY' A
#
# COMPACT_ATOMS: atom_id res chain seq x y z
N MET A 1 17.97 -6.15 4.99
CA MET A 1 17.45 -5.46 3.79
C MET A 1 16.72 -6.48 2.91
N GLY A 2 15.51 -6.88 3.29
CA GLY A 2 14.66 -7.82 2.53
C GLY A 2 13.23 -7.28 2.48
N GLY A 3 12.66 -7.20 1.28
CA GLY A 3 11.47 -6.41 0.91
C GLY A 3 10.21 -6.75 1.68
N SER A 4 10.08 -6.19 2.88
CA SER A 4 8.89 -6.31 3.68
C SER A 4 8.32 -4.91 3.90
N MET A 5 6.99 -4.84 3.96
CA MET A 5 6.22 -3.61 3.80
C MET A 5 6.50 -2.65 4.96
N GLY A 6 7.35 -1.66 4.70
CA GLY A 6 7.62 -0.56 5.63
C GLY A 6 6.69 0.63 5.41
N SER A 7 6.58 1.51 6.40
CA SER A 7 5.66 2.66 6.41
C SER A 7 5.75 3.53 5.15
N VAL A 8 6.98 3.81 4.69
CA VAL A 8 7.24 4.64 3.49
C VAL A 8 6.77 3.99 2.20
N VAL A 9 6.85 2.66 2.10
CA VAL A 9 6.41 1.93 0.90
C VAL A 9 4.89 1.87 0.86
N GLY A 10 4.24 1.63 2.00
CA GLY A 10 2.78 1.63 2.12
C GLY A 10 2.16 2.98 1.74
N GLU A 11 2.78 4.08 2.16
CA GLU A 11 2.29 5.43 1.85
C GLU A 11 2.39 5.76 0.35
N LYS A 12 3.50 5.36 -0.29
CA LYS A 12 3.65 5.53 -1.75
C LYS A 12 2.63 4.71 -2.54
N ILE A 13 2.31 3.50 -2.10
CA ILE A 13 1.28 2.67 -2.74
C ILE A 13 -0.09 3.31 -2.59
N THR A 14 -0.44 3.76 -1.38
CA THR A 14 -1.72 4.46 -1.14
C THR A 14 -1.84 5.70 -2.02
N SER A 15 -0.81 6.53 -2.08
CA SER A 15 -0.80 7.74 -2.92
C SER A 15 -0.89 7.42 -4.42
N LEU A 16 -0.28 6.32 -4.89
CA LEU A 16 -0.43 5.85 -6.27
C LEU A 16 -1.87 5.40 -6.58
N ILE A 17 -2.51 4.70 -5.64
CA ILE A 17 -3.91 4.28 -5.78
C ILE A 17 -4.82 5.51 -5.84
N GLU A 18 -4.70 6.42 -4.87
CA GLU A 18 -5.48 7.66 -4.87
C GLU A 18 -5.29 8.47 -6.16
N TYR A 19 -4.06 8.57 -6.66
CA TYR A 19 -3.78 9.25 -7.93
C TYR A 19 -4.45 8.55 -9.11
N ALA A 20 -4.39 7.23 -9.19
CA ALA A 20 -5.04 6.46 -10.25
C ALA A 20 -6.57 6.56 -10.18
N THR A 21 -7.17 6.47 -8.99
CA THR A 21 -8.60 6.68 -8.75
C THR A 21 -9.04 8.07 -9.22
N ASN A 22 -8.32 9.12 -8.82
CA ASN A 22 -8.66 10.51 -9.19
C ASN A 22 -8.53 10.79 -10.70
N ASN A 23 -7.60 10.11 -11.39
CA ASN A 23 -7.38 10.31 -12.82
C ASN A 23 -8.08 9.25 -13.70
N PHE A 24 -8.87 8.34 -13.11
CA PHE A 24 -9.51 7.22 -13.78
C PHE A 24 -8.53 6.40 -14.65
N LEU A 25 -7.32 6.18 -14.14
CA LEU A 25 -6.26 5.47 -14.85
C LEU A 25 -6.17 4.02 -14.37
N PRO A 26 -5.98 3.05 -15.28
CA PRO A 26 -5.77 1.66 -14.89
C PRO A 26 -4.46 1.51 -14.11
N LEU A 27 -4.55 0.99 -12.89
CA LEU A 27 -3.41 0.73 -12.01
C LEU A 27 -3.09 -0.78 -11.95
N ILE A 28 -1.82 -1.14 -12.10
CA ILE A 28 -1.34 -2.51 -11.91
C ILE A 28 -0.33 -2.52 -10.76
N LEU A 29 -0.69 -3.17 -9.65
CA LEU A 29 0.19 -3.33 -8.48
C LEU A 29 0.75 -4.75 -8.44
N VAL A 30 2.07 -4.90 -8.56
CA VAL A 30 2.76 -6.19 -8.40
C VAL A 30 3.30 -6.30 -6.97
N CYS A 31 2.58 -7.03 -6.14
CA CYS A 31 2.97 -7.28 -4.75
C CYS A 31 3.99 -8.43 -4.69
N ALA A 32 5.28 -8.11 -4.56
CA ALA A 32 6.37 -9.07 -4.34
C ALA A 32 6.89 -9.03 -2.89
N PHE A 33 6.00 -8.87 -1.91
CA PHE A 33 6.34 -8.84 -0.50
C PHE A 33 5.60 -9.93 0.28
N GLU A 34 6.28 -10.54 1.25
CA GLU A 34 5.80 -11.69 2.03
C GLU A 34 4.75 -11.32 3.11
N GLY A 35 4.31 -10.05 3.12
CA GLY A 35 3.36 -9.51 4.09
C GLY A 35 3.87 -8.25 4.80
N ALA A 36 3.17 -7.86 5.86
CA ALA A 36 3.49 -6.70 6.68
C ALA A 36 4.82 -6.91 7.45
N ARG A 37 5.70 -5.91 7.53
CA ARG A 37 6.85 -5.99 8.45
C ARG A 37 6.37 -6.06 9.88
N MET A 38 6.44 -7.24 10.49
CA MET A 38 6.15 -7.43 11.91
C MET A 38 7.09 -6.61 12.82
N GLN A 39 8.29 -6.24 12.34
CA GLN A 39 9.21 -5.32 13.02
C GLN A 39 8.70 -3.88 13.11
N GLU A 40 7.80 -3.46 12.22
CA GLU A 40 7.16 -2.13 12.25
C GLU A 40 5.80 -2.16 12.95
N GLY A 41 5.35 -3.32 13.44
CA GLY A 41 4.15 -3.47 14.28
C GLY A 41 2.91 -2.81 13.68
N SER A 42 2.21 -1.99 14.48
CA SER A 42 0.93 -1.34 14.13
C SER A 42 1.00 -0.40 12.91
N LEU A 43 2.18 0.17 12.61
CA LEU A 43 2.36 1.06 11.46
C LEU A 43 2.20 0.31 10.13
N SER A 44 2.69 -0.93 10.08
CA SER A 44 2.53 -1.79 8.89
C SER A 44 1.07 -2.19 8.65
N LEU A 45 0.30 -2.45 9.72
CA LEU A 45 -1.15 -2.73 9.66
C LEU A 45 -1.96 -1.52 9.19
N MET A 46 -1.66 -0.33 9.70
CA MET A 46 -2.35 0.90 9.29
C MET A 46 -2.19 1.18 7.79
N GLN A 47 -0.99 0.94 7.23
CA GLN A 47 -0.77 1.12 5.81
C GLN A 47 -1.52 0.09 4.95
N MET A 48 -1.65 -1.16 5.43
CA MET A 48 -2.50 -2.16 4.75
C MET A 48 -3.98 -1.74 4.76
N ALA A 49 -4.48 -1.19 5.88
CA ALA A 49 -5.85 -0.70 5.96
C ALA A 49 -6.10 0.49 5.00
N LYS A 50 -5.15 1.41 4.88
CA LYS A 50 -5.23 2.53 3.91
C LYS A 50 -5.31 2.03 2.48
N ILE A 51 -4.46 1.09 2.10
CA ILE A 51 -4.47 0.48 0.76
C ILE A 51 -5.82 -0.21 0.50
N SER A 52 -6.34 -0.95 1.49
CA SER A 52 -7.64 -1.60 1.36
C SER A 52 -8.79 -0.60 1.20
N SER A 53 -8.74 0.55 1.87
CA SER A 53 -9.72 1.62 1.72
C SER A 53 -9.62 2.28 0.35
N ALA A 54 -8.41 2.63 -0.08
CA ALA A 54 -8.19 3.27 -1.38
C ALA A 54 -8.57 2.36 -2.56
N LEU A 55 -8.42 1.03 -2.40
CA LEU A 55 -8.92 0.04 -3.37
C LEU A 55 -10.43 -0.13 -3.34
N TYR A 56 -11.08 0.09 -2.19
CA TYR A 56 -12.54 0.03 -2.09
C TYR A 56 -13.22 1.23 -2.77
N ASP A 57 -12.55 2.38 -2.77
CA ASP A 57 -13.04 3.61 -3.42
C ASP A 57 -12.78 3.65 -4.95
N TYR A 58 -12.06 2.67 -5.51
CA TYR A 58 -11.81 2.51 -6.95
C TYR A 58 -12.92 1.69 -7.62
#